data_AF-A0A067CFU8-F1
#
_entry.id   AF-A0A067CFU8-F1
#
_cell.length_a   1.000
_cell.length_b   1.000
_cell.length_c   1.000
_cell.angle_alpha   90.00
_cell.angle_beta   90.00
_cell.angle_gamma   90.00
#
_symmetry.space_group_name_H-M   'P 1'
#
loop_
_entity.id
_entity.type
_entity.pdbx_description
1 polymer ?
#
loop_
_entity_poly.entity_id
_entity_poly.type
_entity_poly.pdbx_seq_one_letter_code
_entity_poly.pdbx_strand_id
1 'polypeptide(L)'
;MAKKANKGKKAGVTTAPSSPVKKAAPKCSSYPSTPVSTSKTSASSPLASDIPDEVHPVDDLSMETLAPKIERRLSARPGAADLDQQNIIHTLNMAPQIQASAKLLERNLSANSVNHLLEKRRSLHELADQGLVTNSSKVAPTLQAKSDQLKRQLTADKLHKQINRRPSQKELTEQGVLDDGQVAPSLLATAKKLERAMIENQVGHLLETRPGMQDMLSQNICPEPPQVANAIQGVMHSLERNLKADQLSRKLRTRRSLDDISAGQATKPSAHEHAVRRARYTLALKAASRIAADKLISPTEKGCLKDCILSDDPRVVKAMAAYEADLDVEEMLDSLYRIAKNVALV
;
A
#
# COMPACT_ATOMS: atom_id res chain seq x y z
N MET A 1 -21.02 52.87 -22.55
CA MET A 1 -22.39 52.84 -21.97
C MET A 1 -22.46 51.74 -20.93
N ALA A 2 -22.86 52.10 -19.73
CA ALA A 2 -22.95 51.23 -18.56
C ALA A 2 -24.26 50.43 -18.54
N LYS A 3 -24.26 49.26 -17.90
CA LYS A 3 -25.38 48.79 -17.06
C LYS A 3 -24.90 47.76 -16.03
N LYS A 4 -25.18 48.10 -14.77
CA LYS A 4 -24.96 47.36 -13.51
C LYS A 4 -26.16 46.46 -13.20
N ALA A 5 -25.93 45.38 -12.45
CA ALA A 5 -26.72 44.85 -11.31
C ALA A 5 -26.17 43.44 -10.98
N ASN A 6 -25.67 43.04 -9.81
CA ASN A 6 -25.97 43.22 -8.37
C ASN A 6 -27.16 42.38 -7.83
N LYS A 7 -26.84 41.28 -7.10
CA LYS A 7 -27.44 40.72 -5.86
C LYS A 7 -27.12 39.21 -5.79
N GLY A 8 -26.87 38.58 -4.63
CA GLY A 8 -26.96 39.06 -3.27
C GLY A 8 -26.32 38.09 -2.26
N LYS A 9 -25.74 38.67 -1.23
CA LYS A 9 -25.38 38.03 0.05
C LYS A 9 -26.67 37.72 0.84
N LYS A 10 -26.72 36.59 1.54
CA LYS A 10 -27.63 36.37 2.67
C LYS A 10 -26.82 36.16 3.95
N ALA A 11 -27.34 36.81 4.99
CA ALA A 11 -26.85 36.87 6.36
C ALA A 11 -27.85 36.19 7.30
N GLY A 12 -27.45 36.04 8.57
CA GLY A 12 -28.29 35.73 9.73
C GLY A 12 -27.71 34.55 10.49
N VAL A 13 -27.28 34.68 11.75
CA VAL A 13 -28.13 34.78 12.96
C VAL A 13 -27.18 35.12 14.15
N THR A 14 -27.22 36.33 14.75
CA THR A 14 -27.90 36.75 16.04
C THR A 14 -27.18 36.24 17.32
N THR A 15 -26.96 36.92 18.47
CA THR A 15 -27.27 38.27 19.02
C THR A 15 -26.56 38.40 20.40
N ALA A 16 -26.01 39.60 20.71
CA ALA A 16 -25.76 40.38 21.97
C ALA A 16 -25.61 39.71 23.39
N PRO A 17 -25.08 40.39 24.47
CA PRO A 17 -24.77 41.82 24.61
C PRO A 17 -23.42 42.20 25.30
N SER A 18 -23.19 43.51 25.31
CA SER A 18 -22.07 44.33 25.78
C SER A 18 -21.91 44.52 27.29
N SER A 19 -20.66 44.61 27.76
CA SER A 19 -20.07 45.61 28.71
C SER A 19 -18.98 44.99 29.63
N PRO A 20 -18.05 45.78 30.23
CA PRO A 20 -17.20 46.82 29.68
C PRO A 20 -15.72 46.38 29.73
N VAL A 21 -14.94 46.73 28.69
CA VAL A 21 -13.48 46.56 28.73
C VAL A 21 -12.91 47.57 29.73
N LYS A 22 -12.52 47.10 30.92
CA LYS A 22 -11.61 47.83 31.81
C LYS A 22 -10.34 48.10 30.99
N LYS A 23 -10.13 49.37 30.62
CA LYS A 23 -8.82 49.87 30.21
C LYS A 23 -7.87 49.62 31.38
N ALA A 24 -7.13 48.52 31.32
CA ALA A 24 -5.97 48.34 32.16
C ALA A 24 -4.96 49.40 31.72
N ALA A 25 -4.76 50.41 32.57
CA ALA A 25 -3.65 51.33 32.48
C ALA A 25 -2.34 50.54 32.24
N PRO A 26 -1.35 51.13 31.54
CA PRO A 26 -0.02 50.53 31.52
C PRO A 26 0.43 50.42 32.98
N LYS A 27 0.42 49.20 33.52
CA LYS A 27 1.16 48.92 34.73
C LYS A 27 2.60 49.13 34.31
N CYS A 28 3.13 50.32 34.58
CA CYS A 28 4.55 50.53 34.71
C CYS A 28 5.02 49.40 35.61
N SER A 29 5.63 48.38 35.00
CA SER A 29 6.47 47.44 35.69
C SER A 29 7.63 48.28 36.19
N SER A 30 7.42 48.97 37.31
CA SER A 30 8.48 49.32 38.21
C SER A 30 9.07 47.98 38.57
N TYR A 31 10.09 47.57 37.81
CA TYR A 31 11.09 46.67 38.33
C TYR A 31 11.37 47.15 39.75
N PRO A 32 11.39 46.27 40.78
CA PRO A 32 12.16 46.63 41.94
C PRO A 32 13.54 46.92 41.34
N SER A 33 13.92 48.20 41.33
CA SER A 33 15.33 48.56 41.31
C SER A 33 15.86 47.85 42.53
N THR A 34 16.25 46.58 42.36
CA THR A 34 17.28 46.01 43.21
C THR A 34 18.33 47.10 43.17
N PRO A 35 18.62 47.76 44.31
CA PRO A 35 19.75 48.66 44.32
C PRO A 35 20.84 47.77 43.77
N VAL A 36 21.44 48.16 42.64
CA VAL A 36 22.71 47.61 42.23
C VAL A 36 23.50 47.71 43.52
N SER A 37 23.74 46.55 44.12
CA SER A 37 24.70 46.42 45.19
C SER A 37 25.99 46.70 44.44
N THR A 38 26.24 47.99 44.26
CA THR A 38 27.54 48.52 44.47
C THR A 38 27.85 48.00 45.87
N SER A 39 28.42 46.79 45.94
CA SER A 39 29.73 46.73 46.53
C SER A 39 30.53 47.82 45.82
N LYS A 40 30.30 49.07 46.23
CA LYS A 40 31.35 49.82 46.87
C LYS A 40 32.15 48.74 47.58
N THR A 41 33.18 48.25 46.91
CA THR A 41 34.48 48.42 47.50
C THR A 41 34.52 49.90 47.91
N SER A 42 33.87 50.21 49.05
CA SER A 42 34.62 50.76 50.13
C SER A 42 35.84 49.85 50.16
N ALA A 43 36.87 50.24 49.39
CA ALA A 43 38.15 50.48 50.01
C ALA A 43 37.74 50.98 51.38
N SER A 44 37.87 50.07 52.35
CA SER A 44 37.74 50.41 53.74
C SER A 44 38.37 51.79 53.82
N SER A 45 37.55 52.85 53.95
CA SER A 45 37.98 53.96 54.78
C SER A 45 38.49 53.20 55.98
N PRO A 46 39.80 53.23 56.25
CA PRO A 46 40.31 52.47 57.36
C PRO A 46 39.38 52.88 58.49
N LEU A 47 38.67 51.88 59.00
CA LEU A 47 37.82 52.01 60.15
C LEU A 47 38.65 52.89 61.09
N ALA A 48 38.06 53.99 61.58
CA ALA A 48 38.71 54.87 62.54
C ALA A 48 38.96 54.06 63.83
N SER A 49 39.92 53.16 63.74
CA SER A 49 40.21 52.00 64.59
C SER A 49 41.70 51.65 64.51
N ASP A 50 42.45 52.32 63.63
CA ASP A 50 43.89 52.53 63.77
C ASP A 50 44.19 54.05 63.85
N ILE A 51 43.31 54.81 64.50
CA ILE A 51 43.81 55.90 65.35
C ILE A 51 44.07 55.17 66.67
N PRO A 52 45.32 54.93 67.07
CA PRO A 52 45.56 54.54 68.45
C PRO A 52 44.90 55.62 69.31
N ASP A 53 43.95 55.23 70.15
CA ASP A 53 43.53 55.98 71.35
C ASP A 53 44.68 56.02 72.37
N GLU A 54 45.91 56.22 71.88
CA GLU A 54 46.99 56.74 72.67
C GLU A 54 46.71 58.23 72.75
N VAL A 55 46.05 58.61 73.84
CA VAL A 55 46.37 59.85 74.53
C VAL A 55 47.89 59.80 74.76
N HIS A 56 48.66 60.16 73.74
CA HIS A 56 50.04 60.49 73.94
C HIS A 56 50.01 61.67 74.91
N PRO A 57 50.75 61.57 76.03
CA PRO A 57 50.99 62.73 76.85
C PRO A 57 51.52 63.85 75.94
N VAL A 58 51.30 65.09 76.32
CA VAL A 58 51.92 66.27 75.72
C VAL A 58 53.44 66.18 75.91
N ASP A 59 54.08 65.23 75.23
CA ASP A 59 55.50 64.93 75.28
C ASP A 59 56.16 65.70 74.14
N ASP A 60 56.70 66.85 74.53
CA ASP A 60 57.78 67.60 73.88
C ASP A 60 57.86 67.50 72.35
N LEU A 61 57.31 68.53 71.69
CA LEU A 61 57.66 68.96 70.32
C LEU A 61 59.13 69.41 70.21
N SER A 62 60.05 68.72 70.89
CA SER A 62 61.47 68.93 70.71
C SER A 62 61.89 68.34 69.37
N MET A 63 62.73 69.07 68.64
CA MET A 63 63.24 68.63 67.33
C MET A 63 63.96 67.27 67.40
N GLU A 64 64.50 66.90 68.56
CA GLU A 64 65.24 65.65 68.79
C GLU A 64 64.37 64.39 68.76
N THR A 65 63.11 64.45 69.21
CA THR A 65 62.22 63.28 69.26
C THR A 65 61.38 63.12 67.99
N LEU A 66 61.06 64.22 67.30
CA LEU A 66 60.21 64.22 66.11
C LEU A 66 60.95 63.78 64.84
N ALA A 67 62.23 64.16 64.69
CA ALA A 67 63.06 63.84 63.54
C ALA A 67 63.12 62.33 63.22
N PRO A 68 63.45 61.41 64.16
CA PRO A 68 63.53 59.97 63.86
C PRO A 68 62.16 59.35 63.51
N LYS A 69 61.06 59.90 64.03
CA LYS A 69 59.70 59.44 63.71
C LYS A 69 59.29 59.81 62.27
N ILE A 70 59.66 61.01 61.83
CA ILE A 70 59.47 61.46 60.45
C ILE A 70 60.34 60.61 59.51
N GLU A 71 61.61 60.37 59.85
CA GLU A 71 62.53 59.57 59.02
C GLU A 71 62.01 58.14 58.81
N ARG A 72 61.50 57.48 59.85
CA ARG A 72 60.86 56.15 59.75
C ARG A 72 59.61 56.15 58.86
N ARG A 73 58.82 57.24 58.87
CA ARG A 73 57.62 57.37 58.01
C ARG A 73 57.98 57.67 56.56
N LEU A 74 59.06 58.43 56.33
CA LEU A 74 59.59 58.68 55.00
C LEU A 74 60.23 57.43 54.39
N SER A 75 60.90 56.59 55.18
CA SER A 75 61.48 55.32 54.70
C SER A 75 60.41 54.29 54.32
N ALA A 76 59.24 54.34 54.97
CA ALA A 76 58.10 53.48 54.67
C ALA A 76 57.11 54.09 53.66
N ARG A 77 57.43 55.24 53.05
CA ARG A 77 56.54 55.96 52.14
C ARG A 77 56.46 55.21 50.80
N PRO A 78 55.25 54.80 50.34
CA PRO A 78 55.07 54.24 49.00
C PRO A 78 55.51 55.21 47.90
N GLY A 79 56.00 54.68 46.79
CA GLY A 79 56.36 55.49 45.63
C GLY A 79 55.13 56.20 45.04
N ALA A 80 55.34 57.34 44.39
CA ALA A 80 54.24 58.06 43.75
C ALA A 80 53.55 57.24 42.64
N ALA A 81 54.30 56.36 41.96
CA ALA A 81 53.75 55.43 40.97
C ALA A 81 52.85 54.35 41.61
N ASP A 82 53.21 53.85 42.79
CA ASP A 82 52.39 52.88 43.53
C ASP A 82 51.07 53.51 43.97
N LEU A 83 51.11 54.79 44.36
CA LEU A 83 49.92 55.55 44.73
C LEU A 83 49.00 55.84 43.52
N ASP A 84 49.54 55.96 42.31
CA ASP A 84 48.76 56.10 41.05
C ASP A 84 48.12 54.78 40.64
N GLN A 85 48.86 53.66 40.75
CA GLN A 85 48.30 52.32 40.54
C GLN A 85 47.15 51.99 41.52
N GLN A 86 47.24 52.49 42.76
CA GLN A 86 46.19 52.37 43.77
C GLN A 86 45.04 53.37 43.59
N ASN A 87 45.07 54.20 42.54
CA ASN A 87 44.10 55.28 42.28
C ASN A 87 44.00 56.30 43.43
N ILE A 88 45.07 56.50 44.20
CA ILE A 88 45.13 57.48 45.29
C ILE A 88 45.57 58.84 44.74
N ILE A 89 46.67 58.86 43.98
CA ILE A 89 47.15 60.05 43.28
C ILE A 89 46.94 59.80 41.81
N HIS A 90 46.04 60.53 41.17
CA HIS A 90 45.96 60.51 39.72
C HIS A 90 46.94 61.59 39.26
N THR A 91 47.87 61.28 38.37
CA THR A 91 48.79 62.21 37.68
C THR A 91 50.26 62.19 38.12
N LEU A 92 51.02 61.37 37.41
CA LEU A 92 52.41 61.73 37.09
C LEU A 92 52.51 62.47 35.74
N ASN A 93 51.38 62.67 35.03
CA ASN A 93 51.36 63.19 33.65
C ASN A 93 50.45 64.43 33.40
N MET A 94 49.74 64.97 34.40
CA MET A 94 48.91 66.18 34.23
C MET A 94 49.03 67.11 35.45
N ALA A 95 48.85 68.42 35.25
CA ALA A 95 48.95 69.39 36.34
C ALA A 95 47.79 69.23 37.36
N PRO A 96 48.01 69.46 38.67
CA PRO A 96 46.99 69.30 39.71
C PRO A 96 45.69 70.07 39.46
N GLN A 97 45.78 71.27 38.88
CA GLN A 97 44.63 72.13 38.61
C GLN A 97 43.67 71.57 37.54
N ILE A 98 44.17 70.73 36.63
CA ILE A 98 43.37 70.18 35.52
C ILE A 98 42.91 68.73 35.77
N GLN A 99 43.32 68.11 36.87
CA GLN A 99 42.93 66.74 37.21
C GLN A 99 41.41 66.55 37.25
N ALA A 100 40.71 67.48 37.92
CA ALA A 100 39.27 67.41 38.09
C ALA A 100 38.52 67.56 36.75
N SER A 101 38.94 68.49 35.91
CA SER A 101 38.34 68.71 34.58
C SER A 101 38.67 67.59 33.61
N ALA A 102 39.89 67.05 33.64
CA ALA A 102 40.31 65.90 32.83
C ALA A 102 39.49 64.64 33.19
N LYS A 103 39.32 64.35 34.49
CA LYS A 103 38.50 63.22 34.96
C LYS A 103 37.02 63.38 34.60
N LEU A 104 36.51 64.62 34.65
CA LEU A 104 35.15 64.92 34.20
C LEU A 104 34.99 64.69 32.70
N LEU A 105 35.96 65.13 31.89
CA LEU A 105 35.97 64.89 30.45
C LEU A 105 36.03 63.39 30.14
N GLU A 106 36.92 62.64 30.79
CA GLU A 106 37.02 61.19 30.66
C GLU A 106 35.69 60.50 31.01
N ARG A 107 35.03 60.94 32.08
CA ARG A 107 33.70 60.47 32.45
C ARG A 107 32.66 60.78 31.37
N ASN A 108 32.68 61.98 30.78
CA ASN A 108 31.76 62.35 29.70
C ASN A 108 32.01 61.54 28.43
N LEU A 109 33.28 61.32 28.06
CA LEU A 109 33.66 60.51 26.91
C LEU A 109 33.25 59.04 27.09
N SER A 110 33.49 58.46 28.27
CA SER A 110 33.05 57.10 28.59
C SER A 110 31.53 56.99 28.63
N ALA A 111 30.82 57.99 29.19
CA ALA A 111 29.36 58.03 29.16
C ALA A 111 28.79 58.08 27.73
N ASN A 112 29.37 58.93 26.87
CA ASN A 112 28.97 59.02 25.46
C ASN A 112 29.24 57.72 24.70
N SER A 113 30.39 57.08 24.95
CA SER A 113 30.73 55.78 24.36
C SER A 113 29.75 54.69 24.78
N VAL A 114 29.44 54.60 26.07
CA VAL A 114 28.47 53.63 26.59
C VAL A 114 27.08 53.89 26.03
N ASN A 115 26.62 55.14 25.98
CA ASN A 115 25.33 55.49 25.36
C ASN A 115 25.27 55.03 23.90
N HIS A 116 26.33 55.27 23.12
CA HIS A 116 26.38 54.83 21.73
C HIS A 116 26.32 53.29 21.57
N LEU A 117 26.98 52.54 22.46
CA LEU A 117 26.92 51.08 22.48
C LEU A 117 25.53 50.56 22.90
N LEU A 118 24.85 51.27 23.79
CA LEU A 118 23.49 50.93 24.23
C LEU A 118 22.46 51.20 23.13
N GLU A 119 22.62 52.27 22.34
CA GLU A 119 21.77 52.55 21.17
C GLU A 119 21.93 51.47 20.09
N LYS A 120 23.16 51.02 19.83
CA LYS A 120 23.48 49.95 18.87
C LYS A 120 23.28 48.54 19.43
N ARG A 121 22.75 48.40 20.64
CA ARG A 121 22.58 47.10 21.29
C ARG A 121 21.52 46.28 20.56
N ARG A 122 21.89 45.06 20.17
CA ARG A 122 20.96 44.07 19.62
C ARG A 122 19.88 43.68 20.62
N SER A 123 18.69 43.37 20.11
CA SER A 123 17.59 42.88 20.95
C SER A 123 17.91 41.50 21.52
N LEU A 124 17.33 41.15 22.68
CA LEU A 124 17.52 39.81 23.26
C LEU A 124 16.98 38.69 22.35
N HIS A 125 15.95 38.98 21.56
CA HIS A 125 15.40 38.04 20.58
C HIS A 125 16.41 37.75 19.47
N GLU A 126 17.00 38.81 18.90
CA GLU A 126 18.01 38.68 17.83
C GLU A 126 19.25 37.91 18.31
N LEU A 127 19.68 38.13 19.56
CA LEU A 127 20.74 37.34 20.17
C LEU A 127 20.36 35.85 20.34
N ALA A 128 19.09 35.56 20.57
CA ALA A 128 18.60 34.19 20.68
C ALA A 128 18.48 33.50 19.32
N ASP A 129 18.06 34.22 18.28
CA ASP A 129 18.02 33.73 16.90
C ASP A 129 19.42 33.37 16.39
N GLN A 130 20.43 34.16 16.81
CA GLN A 130 21.84 33.89 16.52
C GLN A 130 22.44 32.78 17.41
N GLY A 131 21.67 32.23 18.35
CA GLY A 131 22.12 31.17 19.25
C GLY A 131 23.10 31.61 20.35
N LEU A 132 23.27 32.91 20.57
CA LEU A 132 24.18 33.46 21.60
C LEU A 132 23.57 33.38 23.01
N VAL A 133 22.25 33.53 23.10
CA VAL A 133 21.50 33.43 24.37
C VAL A 133 20.36 32.45 24.18
N THR A 134 20.18 31.48 25.08
CA THR A 134 18.97 30.66 25.03
C THR A 134 17.78 31.51 25.48
N ASN A 135 16.62 31.37 24.82
CA ASN A 135 15.38 32.09 25.13
C ASN A 135 15.12 32.23 26.66
N SER A 136 15.57 33.35 27.23
CA SER A 136 15.66 33.60 28.68
C SER A 136 14.30 33.66 29.38
N SER A 137 13.20 33.64 28.61
CA SER A 137 11.84 33.65 29.14
C SER A 137 11.46 32.33 29.81
N LYS A 138 12.09 31.21 29.42
CA LYS A 138 11.62 29.87 29.83
C LYS A 138 12.43 29.22 30.96
N VAL A 139 13.68 29.61 31.14
CA VAL A 139 14.61 28.99 32.10
C VAL A 139 15.43 30.08 32.79
N ALA A 140 15.58 29.97 34.11
CA ALA A 140 16.42 30.88 34.88
C ALA A 140 17.90 30.77 34.44
N PRO A 141 18.68 31.87 34.43
CA PRO A 141 20.08 31.85 33.98
C PRO A 141 20.96 30.80 34.68
N THR A 142 20.73 30.57 35.98
CA THR A 142 21.46 29.57 36.78
C THR A 142 21.18 28.12 36.36
N LEU A 143 20.02 27.86 35.76
CA LEU A 143 19.59 26.52 35.34
C LEU A 143 19.84 26.26 33.85
N GLN A 144 20.25 27.27 33.08
CA GLN A 144 20.42 27.17 31.63
C GLN A 144 21.37 26.02 31.25
N ALA A 145 22.54 25.95 31.87
CA ALA A 145 23.53 24.90 31.60
C ALA A 145 22.98 23.49 31.86
N LYS A 146 22.29 23.30 33.01
CA LYS A 146 21.66 22.01 33.35
C LYS A 146 20.51 21.67 32.41
N SER A 147 19.70 22.65 32.03
CA SER A 147 18.60 22.47 31.08
C SER A 147 19.12 22.03 29.72
N ASP A 148 20.20 22.64 29.23
CA ASP A 148 20.78 22.28 27.93
C ASP A 148 21.47 20.92 27.98
N GLN A 149 22.12 20.57 29.09
CA GLN A 149 22.64 19.22 29.31
C GLN A 149 21.52 18.17 29.28
N LEU A 150 20.41 18.42 29.98
CA LEU A 150 19.26 17.53 29.98
C LEU A 150 18.64 17.41 28.58
N LYS A 151 18.48 18.53 27.86
CA LYS A 151 18.00 18.51 26.47
C LYS A 151 18.91 17.65 25.59
N ARG A 152 20.24 17.81 25.71
CA ARG A 152 21.21 17.01 24.97
C ARG A 152 21.08 15.52 25.29
N GLN A 153 20.97 15.15 26.56
CA GLN A 153 20.77 13.76 26.98
C GLN A 153 19.46 13.18 26.43
N LEU A 154 18.35 13.91 26.57
CA LEU A 154 17.06 13.47 26.03
C LEU A 154 17.12 13.30 24.50
N THR A 155 17.74 14.24 23.79
CA THR A 155 17.94 14.09 22.35
C THR A 155 18.84 12.91 22.00
N ALA A 156 19.88 12.65 22.80
CA ALA A 156 20.76 11.50 22.60
C ALA A 156 20.02 10.17 22.80
N ASP A 157 19.23 10.04 23.86
CA ASP A 157 18.42 8.85 24.14
C ASP A 157 17.37 8.62 23.04
N LYS A 158 16.72 9.70 22.59
CA LYS A 158 15.76 9.64 21.48
C LYS A 158 16.42 9.19 20.18
N LEU A 159 17.58 9.75 19.86
CA LEU A 159 18.36 9.35 18.68
C LEU A 159 18.84 7.90 18.79
N HIS A 160 19.31 7.48 19.96
CA HIS A 160 19.74 6.10 20.19
C HIS A 160 18.59 5.11 19.93
N LYS A 161 17.39 5.41 20.44
CA LYS A 161 16.19 4.62 20.16
C LYS A 161 15.83 4.59 18.67
N GLN A 162 15.96 5.71 17.96
CA GLN A 162 15.67 5.79 16.52
C GLN A 162 16.70 5.02 15.67
N ILE A 163 17.98 5.10 16.04
CA ILE A 163 19.06 4.37 15.37
C ILE A 163 18.89 2.87 15.55
N ASN A 164 18.54 2.41 16.76
CA ASN A 164 18.33 0.98 17.02
C ASN A 164 17.11 0.41 16.28
N ARG A 165 16.12 1.25 15.95
CA ARG A 165 14.93 0.89 15.16
C ARG A 165 15.05 1.28 13.69
N ARG A 166 16.25 1.59 13.21
CA ARG A 166 16.46 2.02 11.84
C ARG A 166 16.14 0.84 10.90
N PRO A 167 15.20 0.99 9.95
CA PRO A 167 14.89 -0.07 8.99
C PRO A 167 16.08 -0.32 8.06
N SER A 168 16.20 -1.57 7.62
CA SER A 168 17.21 -1.94 6.63
C SER A 168 16.89 -1.35 5.25
N GLN A 169 17.89 -1.26 4.37
CA GLN A 169 17.68 -0.74 3.03
C GLN A 169 16.65 -1.59 2.25
N LYS A 170 16.65 -2.91 2.45
CA LYS A 170 15.70 -3.84 1.82
C LYS A 170 14.26 -3.61 2.29
N GLU A 171 14.05 -3.40 3.58
CA GLU A 171 12.72 -3.06 4.11
C GLU A 171 12.18 -1.76 3.48
N LEU A 172 13.05 -0.78 3.23
CA LEU A 172 12.65 0.47 2.58
C LEU A 172 12.30 0.28 1.10
N THR A 173 12.93 -0.67 0.41
CA THR A 173 12.60 -0.97 -1.00
C THR A 173 11.32 -1.79 -1.11
N GLU A 174 11.11 -2.75 -0.22
CA GLU A 174 9.84 -3.48 -0.10
C GLU A 174 8.65 -2.56 0.21
N GLN A 175 8.87 -1.52 1.02
CA GLN A 175 7.85 -0.48 1.29
C GLN A 175 7.68 0.53 0.15
N GLY A 176 8.49 0.45 -0.91
CA GLY A 176 8.46 1.38 -2.04
C GLY A 176 8.94 2.81 -1.71
N VAL A 177 9.66 2.99 -0.60
CA VAL A 177 10.25 4.28 -0.20
C VAL A 177 11.57 4.52 -0.93
N LEU A 178 12.38 3.47 -1.05
CA LEU A 178 13.62 3.47 -1.83
C LEU A 178 13.44 2.58 -3.06
N ASP A 179 14.15 2.87 -4.14
CA ASP A 179 14.15 2.00 -5.32
C ASP A 179 15.32 1.02 -5.29
N ASP A 180 15.12 -0.19 -5.79
CA ASP A 180 16.15 -1.24 -5.90
C ASP A 180 17.23 -0.95 -6.97
N GLY A 181 17.08 0.17 -7.71
CA GLY A 181 17.95 0.50 -8.83
C GLY A 181 19.40 0.76 -8.41
N GLN A 182 20.36 0.17 -9.14
CA GLN A 182 21.80 0.45 -9.04
C GLN A 182 22.18 1.82 -9.67
N VAL A 183 21.32 2.82 -9.51
CA VAL A 183 21.48 4.16 -10.09
C VAL A 183 21.90 5.11 -8.99
N ALA A 184 22.82 6.03 -9.30
CA ALA A 184 23.24 7.05 -8.35
C ALA A 184 22.03 7.88 -7.86
N PRO A 185 21.95 8.28 -6.58
CA PRO A 185 20.81 9.02 -6.03
C PRO A 185 20.44 10.30 -6.79
N SER A 186 21.44 10.97 -7.38
CA SER A 186 21.26 12.17 -8.20
C SER A 186 20.53 11.90 -9.52
N LEU A 187 20.69 10.70 -10.09
CA LEU A 187 20.11 10.29 -11.38
C LEU A 187 18.80 9.51 -11.22
N LEU A 188 18.45 9.10 -10.00
CA LEU A 188 17.27 8.29 -9.74
C LEU A 188 15.98 8.96 -10.23
N ALA A 189 15.82 10.25 -9.97
CA ALA A 189 14.65 11.01 -10.41
C ALA A 189 14.53 11.08 -11.94
N THR A 190 15.65 11.29 -12.64
CA THR A 190 15.69 11.31 -14.10
C THR A 190 15.45 9.93 -14.70
N ALA A 191 16.03 8.89 -14.11
CA ALA A 191 15.85 7.50 -14.54
C ALA A 191 14.39 7.06 -14.41
N LYS A 192 13.73 7.33 -13.28
CA LYS A 192 12.29 7.06 -13.10
C LYS A 192 11.40 7.83 -14.06
N LYS A 193 11.77 9.07 -14.38
CA LYS A 193 11.03 9.86 -15.36
C LYS A 193 11.13 9.23 -16.75
N LEU A 194 12.33 8.80 -17.13
CA LEU A 194 12.56 8.10 -18.39
C LEU A 194 11.82 6.77 -18.43
N GLU A 195 11.93 5.95 -17.38
CA GLU A 195 11.23 4.67 -17.25
C GLU A 195 9.71 4.84 -17.42
N ARG A 196 9.11 5.81 -16.73
CA ARG A 196 7.68 6.11 -16.90
C ARG A 196 7.32 6.49 -18.32
N ALA A 197 8.11 7.33 -18.98
CA ALA A 197 7.87 7.73 -20.37
C ALA A 197 8.02 6.54 -21.34
N MET A 198 8.99 5.64 -21.09
CA MET A 198 9.15 4.42 -21.88
C MET A 198 7.97 3.48 -21.71
N ILE A 199 7.50 3.27 -20.47
CA ILE A 199 6.31 2.46 -20.18
C ILE A 199 5.07 3.09 -20.80
N GLU A 200 4.92 4.41 -20.70
CA GLU A 200 3.80 5.14 -21.32
C GLU A 200 3.76 4.95 -22.83
N ASN A 201 4.89 5.08 -23.52
CA ASN A 201 4.99 4.83 -24.95
C ASN A 201 4.70 3.37 -25.30
N GLN A 202 5.25 2.42 -24.53
CA GLN A 202 5.03 0.99 -24.72
C GLN A 202 3.54 0.64 -24.57
N VAL A 203 2.91 1.12 -23.50
CA VAL A 203 1.48 0.93 -23.25
C VAL A 203 0.66 1.60 -24.34
N GLY A 204 1.04 2.81 -24.77
CA GLY A 204 0.41 3.51 -25.89
C GLY A 204 0.37 2.64 -27.15
N HIS A 205 1.53 2.11 -27.57
CA HIS A 205 1.59 1.21 -28.73
C HIS A 205 0.75 -0.06 -28.54
N LEU A 206 0.79 -0.69 -27.36
CA LEU A 206 -0.02 -1.89 -27.09
C LEU A 206 -1.52 -1.62 -27.14
N LEU A 207 -1.93 -0.41 -26.75
CA LEU A 207 -3.33 0.03 -26.84
C LEU A 207 -3.73 0.37 -28.28
N GLU A 208 -2.83 0.93 -29.08
CA GLU A 208 -3.06 1.18 -30.51
C GLU A 208 -3.23 -0.13 -31.30
N THR A 209 -2.38 -1.12 -31.03
CA THR A 209 -2.46 -2.46 -31.66
C THR A 209 -3.41 -3.40 -30.94
N ARG A 210 -4.31 -2.88 -30.11
CA ARG A 210 -5.23 -3.71 -29.32
C ARG A 210 -6.17 -4.47 -30.26
N PRO A 211 -6.22 -5.81 -30.20
CA PRO A 211 -7.12 -6.60 -31.03
C PRO A 211 -8.58 -6.18 -30.84
N GLY A 212 -9.31 -6.11 -31.96
CA GLY A 212 -10.73 -5.80 -31.95
C GLY A 212 -11.56 -6.95 -31.41
N MET A 213 -12.84 -6.71 -31.15
CA MET A 213 -13.74 -7.78 -30.68
C MET A 213 -13.84 -8.95 -31.67
N GLN A 214 -13.76 -8.66 -32.99
CA GLN A 214 -13.79 -9.72 -33.99
C GLN A 214 -12.55 -10.60 -33.98
N ASP A 215 -11.39 -10.03 -33.68
CA ASP A 215 -10.16 -10.80 -33.53
C ASP A 215 -10.24 -11.70 -32.29
N MET A 216 -10.88 -11.24 -31.21
CA MET A 216 -11.11 -12.07 -30.02
C MET A 216 -12.10 -13.22 -30.25
N LEU A 217 -13.12 -13.01 -31.10
CA LEU A 217 -14.07 -14.04 -31.52
C LEU A 217 -13.40 -15.09 -32.41
N SER A 218 -12.58 -14.66 -33.38
CA SER A 218 -11.85 -15.57 -34.27
C SER A 218 -10.81 -16.41 -33.51
N GLN A 219 -10.20 -15.85 -32.47
CA GLN A 219 -9.32 -16.58 -31.56
C GLN A 219 -10.06 -17.43 -30.51
N ASN A 220 -11.40 -17.51 -30.55
CA ASN A 220 -12.24 -18.24 -29.59
C ASN A 220 -12.00 -17.86 -28.12
N ILE A 221 -11.49 -16.64 -27.87
CA ILE A 221 -11.29 -16.10 -26.52
C ILE A 221 -12.63 -15.61 -25.95
N CYS A 222 -13.46 -15.02 -26.82
CA CYS A 222 -14.87 -14.75 -26.54
C CYS A 222 -15.73 -15.71 -27.39
N PRO A 223 -16.66 -16.47 -26.80
CA PRO A 223 -17.50 -17.42 -27.55
C PRO A 223 -18.66 -16.76 -28.33
N GLU A 224 -19.09 -15.56 -27.95
CA GLU A 224 -20.21 -14.83 -28.58
C GLU A 224 -20.01 -13.31 -28.39
N PRO A 225 -20.42 -12.44 -29.34
CA PRO A 225 -20.46 -11.00 -29.10
C PRO A 225 -21.30 -10.69 -27.84
N PRO A 226 -20.85 -9.77 -26.96
CA PRO A 226 -21.53 -9.50 -25.70
C PRO A 226 -22.90 -8.85 -25.96
N GLN A 227 -23.97 -9.66 -25.99
CA GLN A 227 -25.35 -9.16 -25.88
C GLN A 227 -25.62 -8.58 -24.49
N VAL A 228 -24.84 -9.01 -23.48
CA VAL A 228 -24.97 -8.62 -22.08
C VAL A 228 -23.58 -8.35 -21.51
N ALA A 229 -23.48 -7.47 -20.51
CA ALA A 229 -22.23 -7.13 -19.83
C ALA A 229 -21.52 -8.39 -19.28
N ASN A 230 -20.18 -8.39 -19.31
CA ASN A 230 -19.34 -9.53 -18.91
C ASN A 230 -19.68 -10.10 -17.52
N ALA A 231 -20.07 -9.25 -16.57
CA ALA A 231 -20.48 -9.67 -15.23
C ALA A 231 -21.71 -10.59 -15.21
N ILE A 232 -22.57 -10.52 -16.23
CA ILE A 232 -23.87 -11.24 -16.29
C ILE A 232 -23.79 -12.45 -17.22
N GLN A 233 -22.80 -12.51 -18.13
CA GLN A 233 -22.64 -13.62 -19.09
C GLN A 233 -22.60 -14.99 -18.42
N GLY A 234 -21.91 -15.13 -17.29
CA GLY A 234 -21.86 -16.41 -16.55
C GLY A 234 -23.23 -16.88 -16.07
N VAL A 235 -24.05 -15.96 -15.55
CA VAL A 235 -25.42 -16.26 -15.09
C VAL A 235 -26.33 -16.58 -16.28
N MET A 236 -26.21 -15.83 -17.38
CA MET A 236 -26.94 -16.07 -18.62
C MET A 236 -26.67 -17.48 -19.16
N HIS A 237 -25.41 -17.88 -19.32
CA HIS A 237 -25.06 -19.22 -19.80
C HIS A 237 -25.47 -20.34 -18.82
N SER A 238 -25.50 -20.06 -17.52
CA SER A 238 -26.03 -21.01 -16.52
C SER A 238 -27.53 -21.20 -16.68
N LEU A 239 -28.27 -20.10 -16.85
CA LEU A 239 -29.72 -20.13 -17.07
C LEU A 239 -30.06 -20.84 -18.38
N GLU A 240 -29.32 -20.54 -19.45
CA GLU A 240 -29.50 -21.18 -20.75
C GLU A 240 -29.28 -22.70 -20.67
N ARG A 241 -28.24 -23.15 -19.96
CA ARG A 241 -28.00 -24.58 -19.70
C ARG A 241 -29.14 -25.22 -18.94
N ASN A 242 -29.64 -24.57 -17.88
CA ASN A 242 -30.77 -25.09 -17.09
C ASN A 242 -32.05 -25.16 -17.93
N LEU A 243 -32.34 -24.14 -18.74
CA LEU A 243 -33.50 -24.15 -19.64
C LEU A 243 -33.41 -25.27 -20.68
N LYS A 244 -32.23 -25.47 -21.29
CA LYS A 244 -31.99 -26.59 -22.22
C LYS A 244 -32.15 -27.95 -21.51
N ALA A 245 -31.61 -28.08 -20.29
CA ALA A 245 -31.76 -29.30 -19.48
C ALA A 245 -33.22 -29.59 -19.13
N ASP A 246 -34.00 -28.57 -18.77
CA ASP A 246 -35.43 -28.69 -18.49
C ASP A 246 -36.26 -29.03 -19.73
N GLN A 247 -35.91 -28.46 -20.88
CA GLN A 247 -36.52 -28.82 -22.16
C GLN A 247 -36.22 -30.28 -22.53
N LEU A 248 -34.98 -30.72 -22.34
CA LEU A 248 -34.58 -32.11 -22.52
C LEU A 248 -35.36 -33.02 -21.57
N SER A 249 -35.43 -32.67 -20.30
CA SER A 249 -36.18 -33.40 -19.28
C SER A 249 -37.65 -33.56 -19.66
N ARG A 250 -38.29 -32.51 -20.19
CA ARG A 250 -39.66 -32.58 -20.70
C ARG A 250 -39.80 -33.51 -21.90
N LYS A 251 -38.93 -33.37 -22.90
CA LYS A 251 -38.91 -34.26 -24.08
C LYS A 251 -38.67 -35.74 -23.69
N LEU A 252 -37.86 -35.98 -22.68
CA LEU A 252 -37.58 -37.31 -22.15
C LEU A 252 -38.73 -37.89 -21.32
N ARG A 253 -39.64 -37.07 -20.79
CA ARG A 253 -40.87 -37.53 -20.12
C ARG A 253 -41.97 -37.87 -21.12
N THR A 254 -42.06 -37.12 -22.21
CA THR A 254 -43.08 -37.34 -23.26
C THR A 254 -42.64 -38.38 -24.30
N ARG A 255 -41.42 -38.93 -24.20
CA ARG A 255 -41.00 -40.02 -25.09
C ARG A 255 -41.75 -41.30 -24.72
N ARG A 256 -42.14 -42.05 -25.74
CA ARG A 256 -42.63 -43.43 -25.64
C ARG A 256 -41.54 -44.26 -24.95
N SER A 257 -41.87 -45.01 -23.91
CA SER A 257 -40.88 -45.85 -23.23
C SER A 257 -40.43 -46.98 -24.16
N LEU A 258 -39.25 -47.54 -23.92
CA LEU A 258 -38.73 -48.66 -24.72
C LEU A 258 -39.66 -49.89 -24.61
N ASP A 259 -40.34 -50.04 -23.47
CA ASP A 259 -41.37 -51.05 -23.24
C ASP A 259 -42.63 -50.82 -24.09
N ASP A 260 -43.07 -49.57 -24.24
CA ASP A 260 -44.23 -49.20 -25.07
C ASP A 260 -44.01 -49.44 -26.58
N ILE A 261 -42.76 -49.37 -27.04
CA ILE A 261 -42.38 -49.71 -28.43
C ILE A 261 -42.41 -51.23 -28.64
N SER A 262 -42.12 -52.01 -27.59
CA SER A 262 -42.12 -53.47 -27.63
C SER A 262 -43.52 -54.09 -27.62
N ALA A 263 -44.50 -53.42 -27.02
CA ALA A 263 -45.88 -53.90 -26.90
C ALA A 263 -46.65 -53.93 -28.23
N GLY A 264 -46.14 -53.28 -29.28
CA GLY A 264 -46.77 -53.23 -30.60
C GLY A 264 -46.34 -54.34 -31.59
N GLN A 265 -45.44 -55.25 -31.19
CA GLN A 265 -45.02 -56.35 -32.06
C GLN A 265 -45.67 -57.67 -31.63
N ALA A 266 -46.42 -58.27 -32.56
CA ALA A 266 -46.89 -59.65 -32.49
C ALA A 266 -45.80 -60.59 -31.98
N THR A 267 -46.22 -61.56 -31.15
CA THR A 267 -45.41 -62.63 -30.55
C THR A 267 -44.11 -62.91 -31.30
N LYS A 268 -42.98 -62.45 -30.77
CA LYS A 268 -41.67 -62.83 -31.29
C LYS A 268 -41.58 -64.37 -31.26
N PRO A 269 -41.28 -65.04 -32.39
CA PRO A 269 -41.13 -66.49 -32.38
C PRO A 269 -40.07 -66.86 -31.36
N SER A 270 -40.34 -67.88 -30.55
CA SER A 270 -39.38 -68.34 -29.55
C SER A 270 -38.05 -68.70 -30.23
N ALA A 271 -36.92 -68.51 -29.56
CA ALA A 271 -35.61 -68.94 -30.08
C ALA A 271 -35.63 -70.42 -30.54
N HIS A 272 -36.47 -71.25 -29.89
CA HIS A 272 -36.73 -72.62 -30.28
C HIS A 272 -37.44 -72.75 -31.64
N GLU A 273 -38.45 -71.92 -31.93
CA GLU A 273 -39.16 -71.94 -33.22
C GLU A 273 -38.24 -71.52 -34.37
N HIS A 274 -37.36 -70.53 -34.14
CA HIS A 274 -36.35 -70.16 -35.12
C HIS A 274 -35.33 -71.28 -35.37
N ALA A 275 -34.96 -72.04 -34.33
CA ALA A 275 -34.07 -73.19 -34.47
C ALA A 275 -34.74 -74.32 -35.27
N VAL A 276 -35.99 -74.67 -34.94
CA VAL A 276 -36.78 -75.69 -35.64
C VAL A 276 -36.98 -75.30 -37.11
N ARG A 277 -37.32 -74.04 -37.38
CA ARG A 277 -37.50 -73.54 -38.77
C ARG A 277 -36.20 -73.66 -39.58
N ARG A 278 -35.06 -73.28 -39.00
CA ARG A 278 -33.74 -73.45 -39.63
C ARG A 278 -33.42 -74.91 -39.93
N ALA A 279 -33.69 -75.81 -38.99
CA ALA A 279 -33.50 -77.24 -39.19
C ALA A 279 -34.32 -77.77 -40.37
N ARG A 280 -35.63 -77.45 -40.42
CA ARG A 280 -36.53 -77.81 -41.53
C ARG A 280 -36.01 -77.31 -42.88
N TYR A 281 -35.58 -76.05 -42.98
CA TYR A 281 -35.00 -75.53 -44.23
C TYR A 281 -33.75 -76.27 -44.66
N THR A 282 -32.82 -76.53 -43.72
CA THR A 282 -31.57 -77.23 -44.06
C THR A 282 -31.84 -78.64 -44.57
N LEU A 283 -32.81 -79.33 -43.96
CA LEU A 283 -33.22 -80.65 -44.36
C LEU A 283 -33.88 -80.64 -45.75
N ALA A 284 -34.82 -79.72 -45.98
CA ALA A 284 -35.49 -79.56 -47.27
C ALA A 284 -34.51 -79.25 -48.41
N LEU A 285 -33.53 -78.36 -48.17
CA LEU A 285 -32.48 -78.02 -49.15
C LEU A 285 -31.53 -79.19 -49.42
N LYS A 286 -31.22 -80.00 -48.41
CA LYS A 286 -30.42 -81.21 -48.55
C LYS A 286 -31.17 -82.26 -49.37
N ALA A 287 -32.46 -82.45 -49.11
CA ALA A 287 -33.34 -83.34 -49.88
C ALA A 287 -33.44 -82.90 -51.36
N ALA A 288 -33.72 -81.62 -51.62
CA ALA A 288 -33.73 -81.06 -52.98
C ALA A 288 -32.39 -81.24 -53.71
N SER A 289 -31.28 -81.22 -52.98
CA SER A 289 -29.95 -81.48 -53.55
C SER A 289 -29.73 -82.96 -53.87
N ARG A 290 -30.26 -83.88 -53.05
CA ARG A 290 -30.20 -85.33 -53.29
C ARG A 290 -31.02 -85.74 -54.51
N ILE A 291 -32.27 -85.28 -54.62
CA ILE A 291 -33.14 -85.60 -55.78
C ILE A 291 -32.50 -85.11 -57.09
N ALA A 292 -31.82 -83.96 -57.05
CA ALA A 292 -31.07 -83.45 -58.20
C ALA A 292 -29.79 -84.26 -58.51
N ALA A 293 -29.11 -84.80 -57.49
CA ALA A 293 -27.93 -85.65 -57.68
C ALA A 293 -28.31 -87.00 -58.34
N ASP A 294 -29.48 -87.52 -57.96
CA ASP A 294 -30.05 -88.75 -58.52
C ASP A 294 -30.68 -88.51 -59.92
N LYS A 295 -30.53 -87.30 -60.49
CA LYS A 295 -30.99 -86.87 -61.82
C LYS A 295 -32.51 -86.99 -62.06
N LEU A 296 -33.31 -87.03 -61.00
CA LEU A 296 -34.78 -87.05 -61.13
C LEU A 296 -35.37 -85.69 -61.52
N ILE A 297 -34.72 -84.58 -61.13
CA ILE A 297 -35.19 -83.20 -61.32
C ILE A 297 -34.18 -82.41 -62.16
N SER A 298 -34.67 -81.53 -63.04
CA SER A 298 -33.82 -80.63 -63.84
C SER A 298 -33.24 -79.46 -63.00
N PRO A 299 -32.16 -78.79 -63.46
CA PRO A 299 -31.59 -77.65 -62.71
C PRO A 299 -32.58 -76.49 -62.50
N THR A 300 -33.51 -76.27 -63.42
CA THR A 300 -34.53 -75.22 -63.33
C THR A 300 -35.62 -75.59 -62.32
N GLU A 301 -36.12 -76.82 -62.38
CA GLU A 301 -37.08 -77.37 -61.41
C GLU A 301 -36.52 -77.36 -59.98
N LYS A 302 -35.21 -77.63 -59.83
CA LYS A 302 -34.49 -77.51 -58.54
C LYS A 302 -34.49 -76.07 -58.03
N GLY A 303 -34.35 -75.08 -58.91
CA GLY A 303 -34.42 -73.66 -58.56
C GLY A 303 -35.78 -73.29 -57.99
N CYS A 304 -36.85 -73.64 -58.72
CA CYS A 304 -38.22 -73.39 -58.28
C CYS A 304 -38.54 -74.07 -56.93
N LEU A 305 -38.09 -75.31 -56.73
CA LEU A 305 -38.26 -76.00 -55.44
C LEU A 305 -37.54 -75.28 -54.30
N LYS A 306 -36.36 -74.70 -54.53
CA LYS A 306 -35.65 -73.91 -53.50
C LYS A 306 -36.38 -72.63 -53.15
N ASP A 307 -36.99 -71.96 -54.12
CA ASP A 307 -37.76 -70.74 -53.87
C ASP A 307 -39.04 -71.03 -53.07
N CYS A 308 -39.71 -72.16 -53.36
CA CYS A 308 -40.82 -72.66 -52.54
C CYS A 308 -40.39 -73.00 -51.09
N ILE A 309 -39.19 -73.55 -50.90
CA ILE A 309 -38.63 -73.80 -49.57
C ILE A 309 -38.38 -72.47 -48.84
N LEU A 310 -37.77 -71.47 -49.49
CA LEU A 310 -37.46 -70.18 -48.86
C LEU A 310 -38.70 -69.34 -48.55
N SER A 311 -39.78 -69.53 -49.30
CA SER A 311 -41.04 -68.78 -49.15
C SER A 311 -42.02 -69.42 -48.16
N ASP A 312 -41.64 -70.49 -47.46
CA ASP A 312 -42.52 -71.27 -46.57
C ASP A 312 -43.80 -71.75 -47.27
N ASP A 313 -43.70 -72.27 -48.51
CA ASP A 313 -44.87 -72.80 -49.21
C ASP A 313 -45.53 -73.91 -48.36
N PRO A 314 -46.84 -73.83 -48.06
CA PRO A 314 -47.53 -74.75 -47.17
C PRO A 314 -47.38 -76.22 -47.58
N ARG A 315 -47.18 -76.50 -48.87
CA ARG A 315 -46.96 -77.86 -49.38
C ARG A 315 -45.62 -78.43 -48.93
N VAL A 316 -44.57 -77.62 -48.99
CA VAL A 316 -43.22 -78.00 -48.55
C VAL A 316 -43.19 -78.14 -47.02
N VAL A 317 -43.82 -77.21 -46.31
CA VAL A 317 -43.92 -77.27 -44.84
C VAL A 317 -44.68 -78.53 -44.40
N LYS A 318 -45.77 -78.89 -45.09
CA LYS A 318 -46.51 -80.14 -44.82
C LYS A 318 -45.68 -81.40 -45.08
N ALA A 319 -44.91 -81.43 -46.16
CA ALA A 319 -44.01 -82.55 -46.46
C ALA A 319 -42.91 -82.71 -45.40
N MET A 320 -42.33 -81.61 -44.91
CA MET A 320 -41.36 -81.64 -43.81
C MET A 320 -42.00 -82.03 -42.48
N ALA A 321 -43.25 -81.62 -42.22
CA ALA A 321 -43.98 -82.02 -41.03
C ALA A 321 -44.33 -83.52 -41.02
N ALA A 322 -44.67 -84.09 -42.18
CA ALA A 322 -44.89 -85.53 -42.33
C ALA A 322 -43.59 -86.32 -42.07
N TYR A 323 -42.47 -85.85 -42.62
CA TYR A 323 -41.15 -86.43 -42.31
C TYR A 323 -40.81 -86.37 -40.82
N GLU A 324 -41.12 -85.28 -40.14
CA GLU A 324 -40.87 -85.18 -38.68
C GLU A 324 -41.73 -86.16 -37.86
N ALA A 325 -42.91 -86.53 -38.34
CA ALA A 325 -43.79 -87.49 -37.66
C ALA A 325 -43.34 -88.94 -37.90
N ASP A 326 -43.06 -89.29 -39.15
CA ASP A 326 -42.92 -90.69 -39.59
C ASP A 326 -41.45 -91.09 -39.88
N LEU A 327 -40.53 -90.11 -39.98
CA LEU A 327 -39.10 -90.27 -40.30
C LEU A 327 -38.82 -91.03 -41.62
N ASP A 328 -39.81 -91.14 -42.50
CA ASP A 328 -39.68 -91.75 -43.81
C ASP A 328 -39.02 -90.79 -44.81
N VAL A 329 -37.76 -91.10 -45.15
CA VAL A 329 -36.97 -90.29 -46.08
C VAL A 329 -37.47 -90.42 -47.52
N GLU A 330 -37.98 -91.59 -47.92
CA GLU A 330 -38.40 -91.83 -49.30
C GLU A 330 -39.73 -91.11 -49.59
N GLU A 331 -40.69 -91.16 -48.65
CA GLU A 331 -41.95 -90.40 -48.78
C GLU A 331 -41.72 -88.88 -48.83
N MET A 332 -40.75 -88.39 -48.06
CA MET A 332 -40.32 -86.99 -48.08
C MET A 332 -39.74 -86.59 -49.45
N LEU A 333 -38.84 -87.42 -50.01
CA LEU A 333 -38.21 -87.17 -51.31
C LEU A 333 -39.24 -87.23 -52.44
N ASP A 334 -40.17 -88.19 -52.41
CA ASP A 334 -41.26 -88.31 -53.38
C ASP A 334 -42.24 -87.13 -53.32
N SER A 335 -42.58 -86.66 -52.12
CA SER A 335 -43.43 -85.49 -51.93
C SER A 335 -42.78 -84.22 -52.49
N LEU A 336 -41.49 -84.02 -52.20
CA LEU A 336 -40.72 -82.90 -52.75
C LEU A 336 -40.52 -83.03 -54.27
N TYR A 337 -40.38 -84.24 -54.80
CA TYR A 337 -40.32 -84.51 -56.23
C TYR A 337 -41.61 -84.13 -56.94
N ARG A 338 -42.77 -84.54 -56.39
CA ARG A 338 -44.09 -84.15 -56.90
C ARG A 338 -44.29 -82.64 -56.87
N ILE A 339 -43.87 -81.98 -55.79
CA ILE A 339 -43.94 -80.53 -55.69
C ILE A 339 -43.07 -79.87 -56.77
N ALA A 340 -41.84 -80.33 -56.98
CA ALA A 340 -40.95 -79.78 -58.00
C ALA A 340 -41.50 -79.93 -59.43
N LYS A 341 -42.08 -81.10 -59.75
CA LYS A 341 -42.70 -81.34 -61.07
C LYS A 341 -43.97 -80.55 -61.28
N ASN A 342 -44.78 -80.37 -60.24
CA ASN A 342 -46.03 -79.61 -60.32
C ASN A 342 -45.80 -78.09 -60.38
N VAL A 343 -44.77 -77.58 -59.71
CA VAL A 343 -44.43 -76.15 -59.72
C VAL A 343 -43.80 -75.72 -61.04
N ALA A 344 -43.10 -76.61 -61.74
CA ALA A 344 -42.50 -76.31 -63.05
C ALA A 344 -43.46 -76.41 -64.25
N LEU A 345 -44.70 -76.88 -64.03
CA LEU A 345 -45.76 -76.94 -65.04
C LEU A 345 -46.67 -75.69 -65.02
N VAL A 346 -46.37 -74.72 -64.15
CA VAL A 346 -47.07 -73.42 -64.00
C VAL A 346 -46.07 -72.31 -64.31
#